data_AF-A0A963HG82-F1
#
_entry.id   AF-A0A963HG82-F1
#
_cell.length_a   1.000
_cell.length_b   1.000
_cell.length_c   1.000
_cell.angle_alpha   90.00
_cell.angle_beta   90.00
_cell.angle_gamma   90.00
#
_symmetry.space_group_name_H-M   'P 1'
#
loop_
_entity.id
_entity.type
_entity.pdbx_description
1 polymer ?
#
loop_
_entity_poly.entity_id
_entity_poly.type
_entity_poly.pdbx_seq_one_letter_code
_entity_poly.pdbx_strand_id
1 'polypeptide(L)' 'MTEPTQQDYLKAAKRTLGLTWDEFAAQAGIRPRAFKTYRMPDDSRDHRPLPALARRSIEQLLAKHRRAMARALKKP' A
#
# COMPACT_ATOMS: atom_id res chain seq x y z
N MET A 1 -5.05 -15.51 17.38
CA MET A 1 -4.48 -15.06 16.09
C MET A 1 -4.71 -13.56 16.03
N THR A 2 -3.66 -12.75 15.95
CA THR A 2 -3.81 -11.28 15.91
C THR A 2 -4.26 -10.87 14.51
N GLU A 3 -5.32 -10.07 14.41
CA GLU A 3 -5.73 -9.51 13.12
C GLU A 3 -4.63 -8.57 12.59
N PRO A 4 -4.32 -8.61 11.27
CA PRO A 4 -3.26 -7.78 10.71
C PRO A 4 -3.63 -6.30 10.81
N THR A 5 -2.70 -5.48 11.30
CA THR A 5 -2.92 -4.04 11.43
C THR A 5 -2.93 -3.34 10.07
N GLN A 6 -3.43 -2.10 10.03
CA GLN A 6 -3.29 -1.24 8.84
C GLN A 6 -1.82 -1.06 8.44
N GLN A 7 -0.93 -0.94 9.41
CA GLN A 7 0.50 -0.82 9.15
C GLN A 7 1.04 -2.10 8.48
N ASP A 8 0.64 -3.27 8.94
CA ASP A 8 1.05 -4.56 8.36
C ASP A 8 0.55 -4.70 6.92
N TYR A 9 -0.70 -4.31 6.66
CA TYR A 9 -1.25 -4.26 5.31
C TYR A 9 -0.41 -3.36 4.38
N LEU A 10 -0.04 -2.15 4.82
CA LEU A 10 0.76 -1.22 4.02
C LEU A 10 2.20 -1.72 3.81
N LYS A 11 2.82 -2.32 4.83
CA LYS A 11 4.16 -2.94 4.73
C LYS A 11 4.14 -4.10 3.74
N ALA A 12 3.13 -4.96 3.80
CA ALA A 12 2.97 -6.07 2.88
C ALA A 12 2.77 -5.59 1.44
N ALA A 13 1.88 -4.61 1.23
CA ALA A 13 1.64 -4.01 -0.08
C ALA A 13 2.92 -3.40 -0.68
N LYS A 14 3.66 -2.62 0.10
CA LYS A 14 4.97 -2.07 -0.31
C LYS A 14 5.94 -3.17 -0.74
N ARG A 15 6.06 -4.23 0.07
CA ARG A 15 6.96 -5.37 -0.22
C ARG A 15 6.55 -6.07 -1.51
N THR A 16 5.26 -6.29 -1.73
CA THR A 16 4.75 -6.88 -2.98
C THR A 16 5.05 -6.01 -4.19
N LEU A 17 4.91 -4.68 -4.06
CA LEU A 17 5.15 -3.76 -5.17
C LEU A 17 6.64 -3.50 -5.44
N GLY A 18 7.53 -3.81 -4.49
CA GLY A 18 8.97 -3.55 -4.60
C GLY A 18 9.32 -2.05 -4.54
N LEU A 19 8.46 -1.21 -3.95
CA LEU A 19 8.61 0.25 -3.94
C LEU A 19 9.17 0.78 -2.62
N THR A 20 9.72 2.00 -2.64
CA THR A 20 9.91 2.83 -1.45
C THR A 20 8.58 3.40 -0.94
N TRP A 21 8.58 4.04 0.23
CA TRP A 21 7.34 4.64 0.76
C TRP A 21 6.85 5.83 -0.07
N ASP A 22 7.76 6.66 -0.57
CA ASP A 22 7.43 7.82 -1.38
C ASP A 22 6.90 7.41 -2.75
N GLU A 23 7.53 6.43 -3.41
CA GLU A 23 7.04 5.86 -4.66
C GLU A 23 5.69 5.18 -4.48
N PHE A 24 5.48 4.47 -3.36
CA PHE A 24 4.19 3.84 -3.08
C PHE A 24 3.08 4.89 -2.93
N ALA A 25 3.34 5.97 -2.17
CA ALA A 25 2.39 7.07 -2.04
C ALA A 25 2.07 7.70 -3.41
N ALA A 26 3.10 7.99 -4.21
CA ALA A 26 2.95 8.57 -5.54
C ALA A 26 2.15 7.67 -6.49
N GLN A 27 2.49 6.39 -6.57
CA GLN A 27 1.81 5.40 -7.42
C GLN A 27 0.37 5.12 -6.99
N ALA A 28 0.08 5.23 -5.70
CA ALA A 28 -1.28 5.12 -5.16
C ALA A 28 -2.09 6.42 -5.30
N GLY A 29 -1.49 7.52 -5.79
CA GLY A 29 -2.13 8.82 -5.89
C GLY A 29 -2.43 9.46 -4.53
N ILE A 30 -1.67 9.09 -3.48
CA ILE A 30 -1.84 9.59 -2.11
C ILE A 30 -0.74 10.61 -1.82
N ARG A 31 -1.11 11.74 -1.22
CA ARG A 31 -0.11 12.76 -0.81
C ARG A 31 0.86 12.16 0.22
N PRO A 32 2.19 12.28 0.06
CA PRO A 32 3.17 11.63 0.94
C PRO A 32 2.99 11.96 2.43
N ARG A 33 2.61 13.21 2.74
CA ARG A 33 2.35 13.64 4.12
C ARG A 33 1.18 12.90 4.77
N ALA A 34 0.10 12.65 4.03
CA ALA A 34 -1.04 11.87 4.50
C ALA A 34 -0.69 10.38 4.58
N PHE A 35 0.07 9.88 3.61
CA PHE A 35 0.50 8.49 3.61
C PHE A 35 1.39 8.15 4.82
N LYS A 36 2.21 9.11 5.28
CA LYS A 36 3.04 8.97 6.48
C LYS A 36 2.20 8.70 7.74
N THR A 37 1.03 9.32 7.88
CA THR A 37 0.15 9.09 9.05
C THR A 37 -0.58 7.75 8.98
N TYR A 38 -0.93 7.28 7.77
CA TYR A 38 -1.58 5.98 7.59
C TYR A 38 -0.67 4.79 7.92
N ARG A 39 0.63 4.92 7.69
CA ARG A 39 1.62 3.87 7.99
C ARG A 39 2.12 3.86 9.44
N MET A 40 1.58 4.71 10.31
CA MET A 40 1.98 4.71 11.72
C MET A 40 1.33 3.52 12.46
N PRO A 41 2.00 2.98 13.49
CA PRO A 41 1.38 2.05 14.45
C PRO A 41 0.10 2.63 15.05
N ASP A 42 -0.85 1.80 15.47
CA ASP A 42 -2.14 2.25 16.03
C ASP A 42 -1.98 3.02 17.36
N ASP A 43 -0.94 2.70 18.13
CA ASP A 43 -0.53 3.35 19.36
C ASP A 43 0.14 4.73 19.16
N SER A 44 0.41 5.12 17.91
CA SER A 44 1.02 6.41 17.60
C SER A 44 0.01 7.56 17.61
N ARG A 45 0.37 8.70 18.22
CA ARG A 45 -0.43 9.94 18.19
C ARG A 45 -0.71 10.46 16.76
N ASP A 46 0.21 10.17 15.84
CA ASP A 46 0.10 10.56 14.45
C ASP A 46 -0.63 9.52 13.59
N HIS A 47 -1.09 8.43 14.18
CA HIS A 47 -1.91 7.43 13.49
C HIS A 47 -3.17 8.07 12.93
N ARG A 48 -3.44 7.81 11.66
CA ARG A 48 -4.71 8.16 11.02
C ARG A 48 -5.25 6.93 10.30
N PRO A 49 -6.57 6.68 10.37
CA PRO A 49 -7.18 5.59 9.64
C PRO A 49 -7.05 5.85 8.14
N LEU A 50 -6.81 4.78 7.38
CA LEU A 50 -6.72 4.80 5.94
C LEU A 50 -8.13 4.98 5.35
N PRO A 51 -8.41 6.09 4.64
CA PRO A 51 -9.72 6.30 4.05
C PRO A 51 -10.05 5.24 2.99
N ALA A 52 -11.32 4.90 2.84
CA ALA A 52 -11.79 3.89 1.87
C ALA A 52 -11.30 4.17 0.44
N LEU A 53 -11.27 5.44 0.02
CA LEU A 53 -10.75 5.84 -1.30
C LEU A 53 -9.26 5.51 -1.45
N ALA A 54 -8.45 5.84 -0.46
CA ALA A 54 -7.01 5.56 -0.47
C ALA A 54 -6.75 4.04 -0.46
N ARG A 55 -7.53 3.28 0.31
CA ARG A 55 -7.48 1.81 0.30
C ARG A 55 -7.79 1.25 -1.09
N ARG A 56 -8.86 1.72 -1.73
CA ARG A 56 -9.24 1.29 -3.09
C ARG A 56 -8.14 1.59 -4.11
N SER A 57 -7.47 2.74 -4.01
CA SER A 57 -6.34 3.08 -4.88
C SER A 57 -5.17 2.10 -4.73
N ILE A 58 -4.84 1.72 -3.49
CA ILE A 58 -3.78 0.72 -3.21
C ILE A 58 -4.16 -0.66 -3.75
N GLU A 59 -5.41 -1.09 -3.55
CA GLU A 59 -5.91 -2.36 -4.07
C GLU A 59 -5.85 -2.42 -5.60
N GLN A 60 -6.20 -1.33 -6.28
CA GLN A 60 -6.06 -1.21 -7.73
C GLN A 60 -4.60 -1.28 -8.19
N LEU A 61 -3.69 -0.61 -7.48
CA LEU A 61 -2.26 -0.65 -7.78
C LEU A 61 -1.71 -2.09 -7.67
N LEU A 62 -2.07 -2.80 -6.60
CA LEU A 62 -1.70 -4.21 -6.41
C LEU A 62 -2.28 -5.13 -7.48
N ALA A 63 -3.53 -4.90 -7.88
CA ALA A 63 -4.17 -5.67 -8.95
C ALA A 63 -3.46 -5.45 -10.30
N LYS A 64 -3.12 -4.21 -10.63
CA LYS A 64 -2.33 -3.86 -11.82
C LYS A 64 -0.96 -4.55 -11.79
N HIS A 65 -0.26 -4.50 -10.66
CA HIS A 65 1.05 -5.13 -10.50
C HIS A 65 0.97 -6.65 -10.70
N ARG A 66 -0.01 -7.32 -10.09
CA ARG A 66 -0.22 -8.78 -10.28
C ARG A 66 -0.49 -9.15 -11.73
N ARG A 67 -1.31 -8.37 -12.44
CA ARG A 67 -1.58 -8.59 -13.87
C ARG A 67 -0.33 -8.40 -14.73
N ALA A 68 0.49 -7.39 -14.42
CA ALA A 68 1.75 -7.16 -15.12
C ALA A 68 2.73 -8.34 -14.92
N MET A 69 2.88 -8.83 -13.67
CA MET A 69 3.69 -9.99 -13.35
C MET A 69 3.20 -11.26 -14.04
N ALA A 70 1.89 -11.52 -14.00
CA ALA A 70 1.29 -12.67 -14.68
C ALA A 70 1.49 -12.61 -16.21
N ARG A 71 1.50 -11.41 -16.81
CA ARG A 71 1.78 -11.24 -18.23
C ARG A 71 3.27 -11.47 -18.54
N ALA A 72 4.17 -11.01 -17.69
CA ALA A 72 5.62 -11.22 -17.85
C ALA A 72 5.98 -12.72 -17.81
N LEU A 73 5.35 -13.49 -16.92
CA LEU A 73 5.58 -14.94 -16.78
C LEU A 73 5.01 -15.77 -17.95
N LYS A 74 4.08 -15.21 -18.74
CA LYS A 74 3.44 -15.89 -19.88
C LYS A 74 4.12 -15.61 -21.22
N LYS A 75 5.18 -14.78 -21.24
CA LYS A 75 5.90 -14.45 -22.47
C LYS A 75 6.92 -15.59 -22.74
N PRO A 76 6.80 -16.33 -23.85
CA PRO A 76 7.71 -17.42 -24.20
C PRO A 76 9.10 -16.90 -24.57
#